data_AF-A0A2X2SYW1-F1
#
_entry.id   AF-A0A2X2SYW1-F1
#
_cell.length_a   1.000
_cell.length_b   1.000
_cell.length_c   1.000
_cell.angle_alpha   90.00
_cell.angle_beta   90.00
_cell.angle_gamma   90.00
#
_symmetry.space_group_name_H-M   'P 1'
#
loop_
_entity.id
_entity.type
_entity.pdbx_description
1 polymer ?
#
loop_
_entity_poly.entity_id
_entity_poly.type
_entity_poly.pdbx_seq_one_letter_code
_entity_poly.pdbx_strand_id
1 'polypeptide(L)' 'MYRNNGNTILIIEHKSGVSIANISQSGFEGEILLKSDRTFIIENKTFKPRFDESDPLIQEIYLKEIE' A
#
# COMPACT_ATOMS: atom_id res chain seq x y z
N MET A 1 -19.58 5.18 9.61
CA MET A 1 -18.94 4.48 8.48
C MET A 1 -18.05 3.39 9.05
N TYR A 2 -18.40 2.12 8.86
CA TYR A 2 -17.50 1.02 9.20
C TYR A 2 -16.33 1.06 8.21
N ARG A 3 -15.20 1.62 8.65
CA ARG A 3 -13.96 1.57 7.88
C ARG A 3 -13.47 0.13 7.97
N ASN A 4 -13.75 -0.69 6.96
CA ASN A 4 -13.10 -1.98 6.75
C ASN A 4 -11.64 -1.71 6.38
N ASN A 5 -10.86 -1.29 7.37
CA ASN A 5 -9.43 -1.17 7.23
C ASN A 5 -8.92 -2.59 7.00
N GLY A 6 -8.32 -2.84 5.84
CA GLY A 6 -7.77 -4.14 5.48
C GLY A 6 -6.80 -4.65 6.55
N ASN A 7 -6.75 -5.97 6.74
CA ASN A 7 -5.83 -6.61 7.68
C ASN A 7 -4.39 -6.70 7.13
N THR A 8 -4.17 -6.20 5.93
CA THR A 8 -2.89 -6.17 5.24
C THR A 8 -2.59 -4.75 4.77
N ILE A 9 -1.40 -4.26 5.06
CA ILE A 9 -0.82 -3.05 4.49
C ILE A 9 0.30 -3.47 3.54
N LEU A 10 0.26 -2.93 2.33
CA LEU A 10 1.35 -3.07 1.37
C LEU A 10 2.19 -1.80 1.41
N ILE A 11 3.49 -1.95 1.65
CA ILE A 11 4.46 -0.86 1.60
C ILE A 11 5.27 -1.07 0.33
N ILE A 12 5.05 -0.21 -0.67
CA ILE A 12 5.50 -0.45 -2.04
C ILE A 12 6.59 0.56 -2.41
N GLU A 13 7.81 0.07 -2.67
CA GLU A 13 8.83 0.80 -3.43
C GLU A 13 8.54 0.60 -4.92
N HIS A 14 8.09 1.65 -5.61
CA HIS A 14 7.78 1.61 -7.04
C HIS A 14 8.68 2.56 -7.84
N LYS A 15 8.92 2.22 -9.10
CA LYS A 15 9.62 3.03 -10.11
C LYS A 15 8.67 3.54 -11.19
N SER A 16 7.62 2.79 -11.52
CA SER A 16 6.74 3.07 -12.66
C SER A 16 5.42 3.75 -12.28
N GLY A 17 5.10 3.83 -10.99
CA GLY A 17 3.86 4.43 -10.50
C GLY A 17 3.70 5.89 -10.92
N VAL A 18 2.50 6.24 -11.36
CA VAL A 18 2.15 7.60 -11.80
C VAL A 18 1.11 8.18 -10.85
N SER A 19 1.35 9.41 -10.37
CA SER A 19 0.33 10.11 -9.60
C SER A 19 -0.84 10.50 -10.49
N ILE A 20 -2.06 10.24 -10.02
CA ILE A 20 -3.30 10.56 -10.74
C ILE A 20 -4.14 11.62 -10.03
N ALA A 21 -3.52 12.38 -9.11
CA ALA A 21 -4.19 13.42 -8.33
C ALA A 21 -4.90 14.48 -9.19
N ASN A 22 -4.42 14.74 -10.41
CA ASN A 22 -4.98 15.73 -11.34
C ASN A 22 -6.24 15.26 -12.09
N ILE A 23 -6.53 13.95 -12.09
CA ILE A 23 -7.70 13.36 -12.75
C ILE A 23 -8.61 12.60 -11.77
N SER A 24 -8.15 12.36 -10.54
CA SER A 24 -8.93 11.74 -9.48
C SER A 24 -10.06 12.68 -9.05
N GLN A 25 -11.22 12.11 -8.72
CA GLN A 25 -12.34 12.85 -8.13
C GLN A 25 -11.93 13.50 -6.79
N SER A 26 -10.88 12.98 -6.15
CA SER A 26 -10.36 13.43 -4.87
C SER A 26 -8.86 13.72 -4.96
N GLY A 27 -8.50 14.91 -5.46
CA GLY A 27 -7.11 15.28 -5.73
C GLY A 27 -6.19 15.43 -4.52
N PHE A 28 -6.69 15.24 -3.30
CA PHE A 28 -5.91 15.35 -2.05
C PHE A 28 -5.55 13.98 -1.44
N GLU A 29 -5.93 12.87 -2.08
CA GLU A 29 -5.70 11.51 -1.55
C GLU A 29 -4.29 10.98 -1.79
N GLY A 30 -3.48 11.67 -2.60
CA GLY A 30 -2.11 11.24 -2.89
C GLY A 30 -2.04 9.94 -3.72
N GLU A 31 -3.06 9.69 -4.54
CA GLU A 31 -3.22 8.44 -5.30
C GLU A 31 -2.10 8.24 -6.34
N ILE A 32 -1.55 7.02 -6.36
CA ILE A 32 -0.55 6.54 -7.33
C ILE A 32 -1.10 5.29 -8.01
N LEU A 33 -1.15 5.32 -9.34
CA LEU A 33 -1.59 4.19 -10.16
C LEU A 33 -0.40 3.41 -10.71
N LEU A 34 -0.43 2.10 -10.50
CA LEU A 34 0.51 1.12 -11.07
C LEU A 34 -0.18 0.38 -12.22
N LYS A 35 0.54 0.14 -13.33
CA LYS A 35 -0.01 -0.61 -14.47
C LYS A 35 -0.19 -2.10 -14.13
N SER A 36 -1.14 -2.74 -14.80
CA SER A 36 -1.32 -4.20 -14.74
C SER A 36 -0.21 -4.88 -15.55
N ASP A 37 0.65 -5.65 -14.88
CA ASP A 37 1.85 -6.38 -15.38
C ASP A 37 3.15 -6.06 -14.62
N ARG A 38 3.10 -5.20 -13.59
CA ARG A 38 4.28 -4.91 -12.76
C ARG A 38 4.65 -6.10 -11.88
N THR A 39 5.94 -6.40 -11.83
CA THR A 39 6.49 -7.49 -11.01
C THR A 39 7.07 -6.90 -9.73
N PHE A 40 6.80 -7.54 -8.59
CA PHE A 40 7.33 -7.14 -7.29
C PHE A 40 7.98 -8.33 -6.59
N ILE A 41 9.10 -8.08 -5.91
CA ILE A 41 9.64 -9.01 -4.91
C ILE A 41 9.12 -8.64 -3.53
N ILE A 42 8.87 -9.65 -2.70
CA ILE A 42 8.58 -9.45 -1.28
C ILE A 42 9.92 -9.38 -0.56
N GLU A 43 10.28 -8.21 -0.04
CA GLU A 43 11.53 -8.02 0.70
C GLU A 43 11.38 -8.41 2.16
N ASN A 44 10.24 -8.11 2.77
CA ASN A 44 9.97 -8.41 4.16
C ASN A 44 8.48 -8.60 4.42
N LYS A 45 8.16 -9.34 5.47
CA LYS A 45 6.81 -9.58 5.95
C LYS A 45 6.79 -9.61 7.47
N THR A 46 6.02 -8.72 8.08
CA THR A 46 5.91 -8.60 9.53
C THR A 46 4.44 -8.59 9.97
N PHE A 47 4.22 -8.88 11.25
CA PHE A 47 2.94 -8.67 11.91
C PHE A 47 3.15 -7.67 13.03
N LYS A 48 2.34 -6.62 13.05
CA LYS A 48 2.40 -5.60 14.11
C LYS A 48 1.01 -5.04 14.39
N PRO A 49 0.78 -4.46 15.59
CA PRO A 49 -0.44 -3.72 15.86
C PRO A 49 -0.60 -2.57 14.86
N ARG A 50 -1.84 -2.23 14.49
CA ARG A 50 -2.08 -1.24 13.43
C ARG A 50 -1.56 0.15 13.78
N PHE A 51 -1.85 0.65 14.98
CA PHE A 51 -1.34 1.91 15.49
C PHE A 51 -0.80 1.74 16.91
N ASP A 52 -1.64 1.26 17.82
CA ASP A 52 -1.33 1.11 19.25
C ASP A 52 -1.16 -0.37 19.63
N GLU A 53 -0.44 -0.66 20.71
CA GLU A 53 -0.17 -2.05 21.15
C GLU A 53 -1.43 -2.89 21.42
N SER A 54 -2.55 -2.22 21.74
CA SER A 54 -3.86 -2.86 21.97
C SER A 54 -4.61 -3.18 20.67
N ASP A 55 -4.15 -2.69 19.52
CA ASP A 55 -4.80 -2.94 18.24
C ASP A 55 -4.61 -4.40 17.79
N PRO A 56 -5.56 -4.95 17.01
CA PRO A 56 -5.36 -6.21 16.33
C PRO A 56 -4.09 -6.19 15.47
N LEU A 57 -3.36 -7.31 15.48
CA LEU A 57 -2.23 -7.48 14.58
C LEU A 57 -2.69 -7.43 13.12
N ILE A 58 -2.01 -6.61 12.34
CA ILE A 58 -2.12 -6.55 10.89
C ILE A 58 -0.82 -7.05 10.26
N GLN A 59 -0.92 -7.48 9.02
CA GLN A 59 0.21 -7.88 8.22
C GLN A 59 0.77 -6.70 7.44
N GLU A 60 2.07 -6.46 7.54
CA GLU A 60 2.76 -5.55 6.62
C GLU A 60 3.62 -6.36 5.66
N ILE A 61 3.51 -6.04 4.36
CA ILE A 61 4.31 -6.65 3.31
C ILE A 61 5.07 -5.54 2.60
N TYR A 62 6.38 -5.63 2.65
CA TYR A 62 7.28 -4.73 1.92
C TYR A 62 7.52 -5.31 0.53
N LEU A 63 7.11 -4.55 -0.48
CA LEU A 63 7.19 -4.90 -1.88
C LEU A 63 8.15 -3.95 -2.59
N LYS A 64 9.04 -4.51 -3.40
CA LYS A 64 9.92 -3.73 -4.27
C LYS A 64 9.66 -4.09 -5.72
N GLU A 65 9.36 -3.09 -6.54
CA GLU A 65 9.18 -3.27 -7.97
C GLU A 65 10.50 -3.70 -8.62
N ILE A 66 10.44 -4.80 -9.36
CA ILE A 66 11.53 -5.32 -10.19
C ILE A 66 11.13 -5.25 -11.65
N GLU A 67 12.14 -5.15 -12.51
CA GLU A 67 12.05 -4.86 -13.96
C GLU A 67 11.80 -3.37 -14.28
#